data_AF-A0A3B8QIC1-F1
#
_entry.id   AF-A0A3B8QIC1-F1
#
_cell.length_a   1.000
_cell.length_b   1.000
_cell.length_c   1.000
_cell.angle_alpha   90.00
_cell.angle_beta   90.00
_cell.angle_gamma   90.00
#
_symmetry.space_group_name_H-M   'P 1'
#
loop_
_entity.id
_entity.type
_entity.pdbx_description
1 polymer ?
#
loop_
_entity_poly.entity_id
_entity_poly.type
_entity_poly.pdbx_seq_one_letter_code
_entity_poly.pdbx_strand_id
1 'polypeptide(L)' 'DAQNAFAEKECKLFTLSDYAHLLQVAEQRNTLTKDEAETLVLWRQDPKNWGI' A
#
# COMPACT_ATOMS: atom_id res chain seq x y z
N ASP A 1 -10.94 4.04 6.72
CA ASP A 1 -9.51 4.22 6.37
C ASP A 1 -8.75 5.06 7.38
N ALA A 2 -7.48 4.74 7.60
CA ALA A 2 -6.63 5.45 8.55
C ALA A 2 -6.53 6.95 8.24
N GLN A 3 -6.44 7.33 6.96
CA GLN A 3 -6.41 8.74 6.55
C GLN A 3 -7.65 9.52 6.98
N ASN A 4 -8.85 8.92 6.90
CA ASN A 4 -10.09 9.56 7.31
C ASN A 4 -10.14 9.75 8.85
N ALA A 5 -9.66 8.76 9.60
CA ALA A 5 -9.59 8.84 11.06
C ALA A 5 -8.61 9.93 11.55
N PHE A 6 -7.49 10.12 10.86
CA PHE A 6 -6.54 11.20 11.16
C PHE A 6 -7.06 12.57 10.71
N ALA A 7 -7.76 12.66 9.57
CA ALA A 7 -8.39 13.88 9.10
C ALA A 7 -9.51 14.39 10.02
N GLU A 8 -10.36 13.49 10.53
CA GLU A 8 -11.42 13.82 11.51
C GLU A 8 -10.88 14.31 12.86
N LYS A 9 -9.63 13.96 13.19
CA LYS A 9 -8.95 14.37 14.42
C LYS A 9 -8.04 15.59 14.24
N GLU A 10 -8.07 16.23 13.06
CA GLU A 10 -7.16 17.32 12.68
C GLU A 10 -5.67 16.97 12.88
N CYS A 11 -5.34 15.68 12.85
CA CYS A 11 -3.97 15.20 13.00
C CYS A 11 -3.31 15.13 11.62
N LYS A 12 -2.27 15.94 11.40
CA LYS A 12 -1.47 15.87 10.20
C LYS A 12 -0.69 14.55 10.18
N LEU A 13 -1.08 13.64 9.30
CA LEU A 13 -0.37 12.40 9.03
C LEU A 13 0.73 12.67 8.01
N PHE A 14 1.99 12.55 8.43
CA PHE A 14 3.14 12.57 7.53
C PHE A 14 3.75 11.18 7.49
N THR A 15 3.74 10.55 6.31
CA THR A 15 4.41 9.28 6.05
C THR A 15 5.78 9.57 5.43
N LEU A 16 6.82 8.88 5.90
CA LEU A 16 8.17 8.99 5.31
C LEU A 16 8.24 8.33 3.93
N SER A 17 7.34 7.39 3.65
CA SER A 17 7.18 6.73 2.37
C SER A 17 5.79 6.12 2.31
N ASP A 18 5.20 6.07 1.11
CA ASP A 18 3.91 5.44 0.89
C ASP A 18 4.09 4.03 0.36
N TYR A 19 3.14 3.15 0.67
CA TYR A 19 3.16 1.77 0.20
C TYR A 19 3.21 1.64 -1.33
N ALA A 20 2.62 2.61 -2.07
CA ALA A 20 2.73 2.65 -3.53
C ALA A 20 4.18 2.91 -3.98
N HIS A 21 4.89 3.82 -3.31
CA HIS A 21 6.29 4.09 -3.57
C HIS A 21 7.18 2.88 -3.20
N LEU A 22 6.85 2.16 -2.12
CA LEU A 22 7.54 0.92 -1.74
C LEU A 22 7.44 -0.15 -2.83
N LEU A 23 6.24 -0.37 -3.39
CA LEU A 23 6.02 -1.35 -4.46
C LEU A 23 6.78 -0.98 -5.74
N GLN A 24 6.72 0.30 -6.15
CA GLN A 24 7.49 0.77 -7.32
C GLN A 24 9.00 0.56 -7.15
N VAL A 25 9.54 0.82 -5.95
CA VAL A 25 10.96 0.59 -5.67
C VAL A 25 11.27 -0.91 -5.63
N ALA A 26 10.36 -1.75 -5.15
CA ALA A 26 10.55 -3.21 -5.13
C ALA A 26 10.54 -3.82 -6.55
N GLU A 27 9.68 -3.33 -7.44
CA GLU A 27 9.69 -3.66 -8.86
C GLU A 27 11.01 -3.22 -9.52
N GLN A 28 11.43 -1.96 -9.30
CA GLN A 28 12.69 -1.44 -9.87
C GLN A 28 13.94 -2.19 -9.38
N ARG A 29 13.89 -2.70 -8.15
CA ARG A 29 14.97 -3.50 -7.55
C ARG A 29 14.90 -4.97 -7.93
N ASN A 30 13.95 -5.37 -8.78
CA ASN A 30 13.71 -6.77 -9.16
C ASN A 30 13.50 -7.69 -7.95
N THR A 31 13.08 -7.11 -6.81
CA THR A 31 12.83 -7.85 -5.55
C THR A 31 11.43 -8.46 -5.56
N LEU A 32 10.57 -7.96 -6.45
CA LEU A 32 9.22 -8.41 -6.68
C LEU A 32 8.91 -8.31 -8.17
N THR A 33 8.18 -9.27 -8.71
CA THR A 33 7.65 -9.22 -10.08
C THR A 33 6.40 -8.34 -10.15
N LYS A 34 6.09 -7.85 -11.35
CA LYS A 34 4.91 -6.99 -11.56
C LYS A 34 3.61 -7.66 -11.12
N ASP A 35 3.47 -8.97 -11.36
CA ASP A 35 2.29 -9.75 -10.95
C ASP A 35 2.16 -9.83 -9.41
N GLU A 36 3.28 -9.98 -8.71
CA GLU A 36 3.30 -9.95 -7.24
C GLU A 36 2.96 -8.55 -6.71
N ALA A 37 3.40 -7.49 -7.40
CA ALA A 37 3.11 -6.12 -7.00
C ALA A 37 1.62 -5.79 -7.21
N GLU A 38 1.03 -6.23 -8.32
CA GLU A 38 -0.41 -6.13 -8.58
C GLU A 38 -1.21 -6.91 -7.53
N THR A 39 -0.74 -8.10 -7.13
CA THR A 39 -1.35 -8.89 -6.05
C THR A 39 -1.30 -8.14 -4.70
N LEU A 40 -0.19 -7.47 -4.39
CA LEU A 40 -0.04 -6.67 -3.18
C LEU A 40 -0.91 -5.40 -3.19
N VAL A 41 -1.15 -4.81 -4.36
CA VAL A 41 -2.12 -3.72 -4.53
C VAL A 41 -3.54 -4.21 -4.26
N LEU A 42 -3.92 -5.39 -4.79
CA LEU A 42 -5.23 -6.00 -4.56
C LEU A 42 -5.44 -6.33 -3.08
N TRP A 43 -4.42 -6.88 -2.41
CA TRP A 43 -4.49 -7.09 -0.97
C TRP A 43 -4.76 -5.81 -0.19
N ARG A 44 -4.12 -4.70 -0.56
CA ARG A 44 -4.34 -3.43 0.13
C ARG A 44 -5.79 -2.93 0.00
N GLN A 45 -6.43 -3.22 -1.15
CA GLN A 45 -7.82 -2.83 -1.40
C GLN A 45 -8.81 -3.76 -0.71
N ASP A 46 -8.55 -5.06 -0.74
CA ASP A 46 -9.41 -6.06 -0.13
C ASP A 46 -8.58 -7.17 0.55
N PRO A 47 -8.12 -6.91 1.79
CA PRO A 47 -7.28 -7.87 2.48
C PRO A 47 -8.03 -9.13 2.90
N LYS A 48 -9.37 -9.09 2.92
CA LYS A 48 -10.22 -10.24 3.28
C LYS A 48 -10.32 -11.27 2.16
N ASN A 49 -10.23 -10.84 0.91
CA ASN A 49 -10.32 -11.71 -0.26
C ASN A 49 -8.94 -12.12 -0.82
N TRP A 50 -7.85 -11.84 -0.10
CA TRP A 50 -6.52 -12.29 -0.51
C TRP A 50 -6.33 -13.79 -0.24
N GLY A 51 -6.53 -14.61 -1.28
CA GLY A 51 -6.19 -16.04 -1.24
C GLY A 51 -7.36 -17.01 -1.18
N ILE A 52 -8.56 -16.61 -1.62
CA ILE A 52 -9.70 -17.52 -1.85
C ILE A 52 -9.77 -17.90 -3.33
#